data_AF-A0A3M2C1T0-F1
#
_entry.id   AF-A0A3M2C1T0-F1
#
_cell.length_a   1.000
_cell.length_b   1.000
_cell.length_c   1.000
_cell.angle_alpha   90.00
_cell.angle_beta   90.00
_cell.angle_gamma   90.00
#
_symmetry.space_group_name_H-M   'P 1'
#
loop_
_entity.id
_entity.type
_entity.pdbx_description
1 polymer ?
#
loop_
_entity_poly.entity_id
_entity_poly.type
_entity_poly.pdbx_seq_one_letter_code
_entity_poly.pdbx_strand_id
1 'polypeptide(L)' 'MSLYQCKQCYKSFNTLSRLCPFCGTPRQHPVTQKQATCPRCNIPLDTVKVQDSTLDICSKCRGTWLD' A
#
# COMPACT_ATOMS: atom_id res chain seq x y z
N MET A 1 -4.99 -14.14 21.25
CA MET A 1 -5.70 -12.90 20.88
C MET A 1 -4.68 -11.82 20.58
N SER A 2 -4.52 -11.41 19.33
CA SER A 2 -3.57 -10.36 18.97
C SER A 2 -4.23 -9.00 19.15
N LEU A 3 -3.69 -8.17 20.05
CA LEU A 3 -4.10 -6.78 20.23
C LEU A 3 -3.28 -5.88 19.30
N TYR A 4 -3.92 -4.86 18.74
CA TYR A 4 -3.24 -3.82 17.97
C TYR A 4 -3.06 -2.59 18.84
N GLN A 5 -1.84 -2.05 18.89
CA GLN A 5 -1.55 -0.80 19.56
C GLN A 5 -1.70 0.36 18.58
N CYS A 6 -2.59 1.30 18.89
CA CYS A 6 -2.78 2.50 18.09
C CYS A 6 -1.49 3.34 18.04
N LYS A 7 -1.04 3.73 16.85
CA LYS A 7 0.13 4.63 16.70
C LYS A 7 -0.17 6.10 17.06
N GLN A 8 -1.45 6.48 17.21
CA GLN A 8 -1.86 7.85 17.56
C GLN A 8 -2.00 8.06 19.07
N CYS A 9 -2.74 7.19 19.76
CA CYS A 9 -3.05 7.34 21.19
C CYS A 9 -2.41 6.25 22.07
N TYR A 10 -1.64 5.34 21.48
CA TYR A 10 -0.88 4.27 22.14
C TYR A 10 -1.70 3.25 22.94
N LYS A 11 -3.03 3.31 22.88
CA LYS A 11 -3.92 2.32 23.51
C LYS A 11 -4.04 1.06 22.66
N SER A 12 -4.08 -0.07 23.35
CA SER A 12 -4.28 -1.39 22.75
C SER A 12 -5.77 -1.70 22.63
N PHE A 13 -6.18 -2.24 21.47
CA PHE A 13 -7.55 -2.66 21.23
C PHE A 13 -7.60 -3.89 20.33
N ASN A 14 -8.80 -4.48 20.20
CA ASN A 14 -9.00 -5.68 19.41
C ASN A 14 -8.77 -5.41 17.91
N THR A 15 -8.10 -6.34 17.23
CA THR A 15 -7.85 -6.31 15.79
C THR A 15 -9.11 -6.45 14.91
N LEU A 16 -10.30 -6.64 15.46
CA LEU A 16 -11.56 -6.60 14.71
C LEU A 16 -12.04 -5.18 14.37
N SER A 17 -11.66 -4.15 15.13
CA SER A 17 -12.17 -2.77 14.92
C SER A 17 -11.37 -2.00 13.86
N ARG A 18 -11.96 -1.65 12.71
CA ARG A 18 -11.26 -0.86 11.67
C ARG A 18 -10.76 0.52 12.17
N LEU A 19 -11.43 1.08 13.17
CA LEU A 19 -11.07 2.33 13.84
C LEU A 19 -10.62 2.06 15.28
N CYS A 20 -9.72 2.90 15.80
CA CYS A 20 -9.40 2.90 17.23
C CYS A 20 -10.61 3.40 18.05
N PRO A 21 -11.15 2.63 19.01
CA PRO A 21 -12.33 3.03 19.78
C PRO A 21 -12.09 4.20 20.74
N PHE A 22 -10.82 4.61 20.93
CA PHE A 22 -10.46 5.68 21.87
C PHE A 22 -10.21 7.04 21.23
N CYS A 23 -9.68 7.07 19.99
CA CYS A 23 -9.35 8.31 19.31
C CYS A 23 -9.89 8.39 17.88
N GLY A 24 -10.51 7.33 17.36
CA GLY A 24 -11.16 7.32 16.05
C GLY A 24 -10.22 7.18 14.85
N THR A 25 -8.89 7.20 15.02
CA THR A 25 -7.98 7.03 13.87
C THR A 25 -8.12 5.63 13.25
N PRO A 26 -8.14 5.54 11.91
CA PRO A 26 -8.17 4.27 11.22
C PRO A 26 -6.90 3.50 11.50
N ARG A 27 -7.01 2.17 11.52
CA ARG A 27 -5.84 1.33 11.66
C ARG A 27 -4.93 1.54 10.46
N GLN A 28 -3.69 1.96 10.70
CA GLN A 28 -2.68 2.08 9.64
C GLN A 28 -2.30 0.67 9.21
N HIS A 29 -2.89 0.20 8.12
CA HIS A 29 -2.33 -0.90 7.37
C HIS A 29 -1.08 -0.38 6.67
N PRO A 30 0.06 -1.09 6.73
CA PRO A 30 1.15 -0.77 5.84
C PRO A 30 0.61 -0.90 4.41
N VAL A 31 0.48 0.23 3.71
CA VAL A 31 0.30 0.25 2.27
C VAL A 31 1.61 -0.27 1.71
N THR A 32 1.69 -1.59 1.54
CA THR A 32 2.76 -2.21 0.76
C THR A 32 2.51 -1.74 -0.66
N GLN A 33 3.18 -0.66 -1.06
CA GLN A 33 3.26 -0.27 -2.47
C GLN A 33 3.85 -1.49 -3.20
N LYS A 34 2.99 -2.18 -3.93
CA LYS A 34 3.31 -3.44 -4.57
C LYS A 34 4.24 -3.11 -5.72
N GLN A 35 5.52 -3.43 -5.58
CA GLN A 35 6.48 -3.31 -6.68
C GLN A 35 6.01 -4.28 -7.78
N ALA A 36 5.48 -3.71 -8.87
CA ALA A 36 4.92 -4.47 -9.95
C ALA A 36 6.03 -5.05 -10.84
N THR A 37 5.82 -6.28 -11.31
CA THR A 37 6.74 -6.98 -12.20
C THR A 37 6.07 -7.18 -13.55
N CYS A 38 6.79 -6.94 -14.65
CA CYS A 38 6.27 -7.15 -15.99
C CYS A 38 5.94 -8.64 -16.22
N PRO A 39 4.69 -9.04 -16.53
CA PRO A 39 4.34 -10.44 -16.74
C PRO A 39 4.97 -11.06 -18.00
N ARG A 40 5.35 -10.21 -18.98
CA ARG A 40 5.99 -10.66 -20.22
C ARG A 40 7.50 -10.81 -20.09
N CYS A 41 8.15 -9.95 -19.31
CA CYS A 41 9.60 -9.87 -19.22
C CYS A 41 10.17 -10.37 -17.88
N ASN A 42 9.31 -10.50 -16.87
CA ASN A 42 9.66 -10.86 -15.50
C ASN A 42 10.73 -9.96 -14.86
N ILE A 43 10.66 -8.65 -15.14
CA ILE A 43 11.55 -7.61 -14.58
C ILE A 43 10.73 -6.57 -13.82
N PRO A 44 11.31 -5.86 -12.84
CA PRO A 44 10.62 -4.75 -12.17
C PRO A 44 10.17 -3.69 -13.16
N LEU A 45 8.99 -3.11 -12.91
CA LEU A 45 8.47 -1.97 -13.65
C LEU A 45 8.99 -0.66 -13.05
N ASP A 46 9.21 0.32 -13.91
CA ASP A 46 9.56 1.68 -13.52
C ASP A 46 8.28 2.48 -13.26
N THR A 47 8.06 2.89 -12.01
CA THR A 47 6.89 3.71 -11.64
C THR A 47 7.16 5.19 -11.94
N VAL A 48 6.36 5.77 -12.83
CA VAL A 48 6.39 7.18 -13.19
C VAL A 48 5.12 7.84 -12.66
N LYS A 49 5.28 8.90 -11.85
CA LYS A 49 4.15 9.69 -11.36
C LYS A 49 3.84 10.80 -12.36
N VAL A 50 2.61 10.83 -12.87
CA VAL A 50 2.11 11.85 -13.78
C VAL A 50 0.88 12.49 -13.15
N GLN A 51 1.04 13.74 -12.69
CA GLN A 51 0.01 14.46 -11.93
C GLN A 51 -0.43 13.66 -10.69
N ASP A 52 -1.70 13.27 -10.64
CA ASP A 52 -2.31 12.50 -9.55
C ASP A 52 -2.32 10.98 -9.82
N SER A 53 -1.77 10.53 -10.95
CA SER A 53 -1.75 9.12 -11.35
C SER A 53 -0.34 8.54 -11.35
N THR A 54 -0.25 7.22 -11.13
CA THR A 54 0.99 6.44 -11.22
C THR A 54 0.91 5.48 -12.39
N LEU A 55 1.94 5.48 -13.22
CA LEU A 55 2.10 4.62 -14.39
C LEU A 55 3.30 3.71 -14.17
N ASP A 56 3.11 2.41 -14.30
CA ASP A 56 4.21 1.46 -14.28
C ASP A 56 4.61 1.10 -15.71
N ILE A 57 5.88 1.31 -16.06
CA ILE A 57 6.39 1.12 -17.43
C ILE A 57 7.49 0.06 -17.43
N CYS A 58 7.43 -0.88 -18.38
CA CYS A 58 8.50 -1.85 -18.59
C CYS A 58 9.55 -1.30 -19.54
N SER A 59 10.79 -1.12 -19.07
CA SER A 59 11.92 -0.67 -19.89
C SER A 59 12.29 -1.60 -21.05
N LYS A 60 11.92 -2.88 -20.99
CA LYS A 60 12.25 -3.89 -22.02
C LYS A 60 11.21 -4.01 -23.12
N CYS A 61 9.94 -4.21 -22.77
CA CYS A 61 8.87 -4.41 -23.76
C CYS A 61 8.04 -3.16 -24.02
N ARG A 62 8.25 -2.08 -23.26
CA ARG A 62 7.48 -0.82 -23.31
C ARG A 62 5.99 -1.01 -23.02
N GLY A 63 5.64 -2.07 -22.28
CA GLY A 63 4.31 -2.22 -21.71
C GLY A 63 4.07 -1.17 -20.62
N THR A 64 2.82 -0.77 -20.45
CA THR A 64 2.40 0.26 -19.51
C THR A 64 1.18 -0.22 -18.73
N TRP A 65 1.20 -0.05 -17.40
CA TRP A 65 0.13 -0.42 -16.48
C TRP A 65 -0.26 0.79 -15.64
N LEU A 66 -1.55 0.88 -15.31
CA LEU A 66 -2.13 1.91 -14.45
C LEU A 66 -2.58 1.21 -13.15
N ASP A 67 -2.33 1.85 -12.02
CA ASP A 67 -2.92 1.47 -10.72
C ASP A 67 -4.34 2.01 -10.56
#